data_AF-A0A928E0N6-F1
#
_entry.id   AF-A0A928E0N6-F1
#
_cell.length_a   1.000
_cell.length_b   1.000
_cell.length_c   1.000
_cell.angle_alpha   90.00
_cell.angle_beta   90.00
_cell.angle_gamma   90.00
#
_symmetry.space_group_name_H-M   'P 1'
#
loop_
_entity.id
_entity.type
_entity.pdbx_description
1 polymer ?
#
loop_
_entity_poly.entity_id
_entity_poly.type
_entity_poly.pdbx_seq_one_letter_code
_entity_poly.pdbx_strand_id
1 'polypeptide(L)'
;MRERNNWNLDLIDWNFLEGPMEVPALWAENELNVQRLTGFHQVLSFRGKKETVGVHFYLDDYQFERVWNRPALYLNALKDFECVLAPDFSMFLGMPKALMIWNHYRKMTVAHFWQNQGLKVIPTLNWAGPESWEFCFDGVPKKGCVSVSTLGVMADKNAKKRWIAGMNEAVKRLTPIRILAYGSPIEFDAKNAEVVWFLPEHIQRMRDQKGNGKKKKVGPRTKWLMENEEAVMNIARRFGIPRQDQEDFRQETLLRSLTCQDDYQKEKASIQTWAGNFTAFIARNWLKKRNAENKTKSVDFRDSDASSSFGQRAERTRREEGVRMAERNSVFA
;
A
#
# COMPACT_ATOMS: atom_id res chain seq x y z
N MET A 1 -18.23 36.55 -6.18
CA MET A 1 -17.85 35.40 -5.31
C MET A 1 -17.27 34.33 -6.21
N ARG A 2 -15.98 33.98 -6.04
CA ARG A 2 -15.40 32.83 -6.75
C ARG A 2 -16.17 31.57 -6.35
N GLU A 3 -16.48 30.72 -7.32
CA GLU A 3 -17.45 29.63 -7.23
C GLU A 3 -17.20 28.72 -6.01
N ARG A 4 -18.17 28.68 -5.09
CA ARG A 4 -18.13 27.81 -3.89
C ARG A 4 -18.12 26.31 -4.25
N ASN A 5 -18.46 25.97 -5.49
CA ASN A 5 -18.70 24.61 -5.95
C ASN A 5 -17.43 23.75 -6.09
N ASN A 6 -16.24 24.32 -6.34
CA ASN A 6 -15.03 23.52 -6.52
C ASN A 6 -14.51 22.88 -5.22
N TRP A 7 -14.98 23.36 -4.07
CA TRP A 7 -14.54 22.91 -2.76
C TRP A 7 -15.61 22.07 -2.04
N ASN A 8 -16.73 21.76 -2.71
CA ASN A 8 -17.87 21.02 -2.17
C ASN A 8 -18.42 21.62 -0.85
N LEU A 9 -18.33 22.94 -0.65
CA LEU A 9 -18.79 23.60 0.57
C LEU A 9 -20.31 23.54 0.74
N ASP A 10 -21.02 23.33 -0.37
CA ASP A 10 -22.47 23.10 -0.43
C ASP A 10 -22.88 21.72 0.12
N LEU A 11 -21.93 20.79 0.27
CA LEU A 11 -22.19 19.44 0.80
C LEU A 11 -22.02 19.34 2.32
N ILE A 12 -21.56 20.42 2.96
CA ILE A 12 -21.20 20.45 4.37
C ILE A 12 -22.40 20.93 5.20
N ASP A 13 -22.76 20.14 6.21
CA ASP A 13 -23.57 20.64 7.30
C ASP A 13 -22.66 21.28 8.36
N TRP A 14 -22.69 22.61 8.42
CA TRP A 14 -21.87 23.42 9.32
C TRP A 14 -22.15 23.16 10.80
N ASN A 15 -23.29 22.54 11.14
CA ASN A 15 -23.61 22.17 12.52
C ASN A 15 -22.91 20.88 12.97
N PHE A 16 -22.32 20.12 12.05
CA PHE A 16 -21.69 18.82 12.30
C PHE A 16 -20.19 18.86 12.02
N LEU A 17 -19.52 19.95 12.41
CA LEU A 17 -18.07 20.07 12.33
C LEU A 17 -17.45 19.72 13.69
N GLU A 18 -16.41 18.88 13.67
CA GLU A 18 -15.70 18.41 14.85
C GLU A 18 -14.20 18.70 14.77
N GLY A 19 -13.60 18.85 15.96
CA GLY A 19 -12.17 19.05 16.13
C GLY A 19 -11.68 20.45 15.76
N PRO A 20 -10.40 20.76 16.05
CA PRO A 20 -9.80 22.06 15.75
C PRO A 20 -9.71 22.37 14.25
N MET A 21 -9.79 21.34 13.41
CA MET A 21 -9.70 21.45 11.95
C MET A 21 -11.08 21.55 11.28
N GLU A 22 -12.16 21.66 12.05
CA GLU A 22 -13.54 21.85 11.57
C GLU A 22 -13.94 20.80 10.52
N VAL A 23 -13.75 19.52 10.86
CA VAL A 23 -13.96 18.39 9.95
C VAL A 23 -15.39 17.87 10.07
N PRO A 24 -16.11 17.57 8.96
CA PRO A 24 -17.44 16.97 9.05
C PRO A 24 -17.45 15.65 9.84
N ALA A 25 -18.35 15.55 10.80
CA ALA A 25 -18.50 14.38 11.67
C ALA A 25 -19.40 13.32 11.05
N LEU A 26 -19.10 12.04 11.28
CA LEU A 26 -19.88 10.91 10.79
C LEU A 26 -20.70 10.29 11.93
N TRP A 27 -21.83 9.68 11.56
CA TRP A 27 -22.61 8.85 12.48
C TRP A 27 -22.04 7.44 12.60
N ALA A 28 -22.16 6.86 13.78
CA ALA A 28 -21.72 5.49 14.04
C ALA A 28 -22.64 4.47 13.35
N GLU A 29 -22.05 3.56 12.58
CA GLU A 29 -22.74 2.40 11.99
C GLU A 29 -22.35 1.14 12.74
N ASN A 30 -23.33 0.42 13.29
CA ASN A 30 -23.10 -0.72 14.18
C ASN A 30 -23.71 -2.03 13.68
N GLU A 31 -24.73 -1.95 12.82
CA GLU A 31 -25.46 -3.10 12.30
C GLU A 31 -25.05 -3.37 10.85
N LEU A 32 -24.01 -4.20 10.71
CA LEU A 32 -23.39 -4.54 9.43
C LEU A 32 -23.30 -6.05 9.25
N ASN A 33 -23.67 -6.52 8.06
CA ASN A 33 -23.49 -7.90 7.61
C ASN A 33 -22.51 -7.98 6.42
N VAL A 34 -21.33 -7.39 6.60
CA VAL A 34 -20.29 -7.38 5.56
C VAL A 34 -19.52 -8.70 5.57
N GLN A 35 -19.67 -9.47 4.50
CA GLN A 35 -19.01 -10.77 4.30
C GLN A 35 -17.84 -10.67 3.32
N ARG A 36 -17.82 -9.64 2.48
CA ARG A 36 -16.76 -9.40 1.50
C ARG A 36 -16.57 -7.90 1.27
N LEU A 37 -15.33 -7.51 1.00
CA LEU A 37 -15.03 -6.17 0.47
C LEU A 37 -14.67 -6.24 -1.02
N THR A 38 -15.16 -5.28 -1.79
CA THR A 38 -14.81 -5.06 -3.20
C THR A 38 -14.25 -3.65 -3.40
N GLY A 39 -13.28 -3.50 -4.29
CA GLY A 39 -12.69 -2.20 -4.56
C GLY A 39 -13.63 -1.31 -5.37
N PHE A 40 -13.62 0.00 -5.11
CA PHE A 40 -14.45 0.96 -5.84
C PHE A 40 -14.34 0.84 -7.38
N HIS A 41 -13.16 0.51 -7.92
CA HIS A 41 -12.94 0.30 -9.34
C HIS A 41 -13.78 -0.84 -9.97
N GLN A 42 -14.35 -1.72 -9.15
CA GLN A 42 -15.19 -2.85 -9.58
C GLN A 42 -16.69 -2.56 -9.45
N VAL A 43 -17.11 -1.45 -8.83
CA VAL A 43 -18.51 -1.18 -8.49
C VAL A 43 -19.44 -1.25 -9.70
N LEU A 44 -19.06 -0.64 -10.82
CA LEU A 44 -19.89 -0.61 -12.03
C LEU A 44 -19.94 -1.94 -12.79
N SER A 45 -18.90 -2.77 -12.65
CA SER A 45 -18.79 -4.08 -13.30
C SER A 45 -19.16 -5.23 -12.37
N PHE A 46 -19.50 -4.94 -11.11
CA PHE A 46 -19.79 -5.93 -10.08
C PHE A 46 -20.96 -6.82 -10.49
N ARG A 47 -20.78 -8.14 -10.31
CA ARG A 47 -21.78 -9.16 -10.58
C ARG A 47 -22.09 -9.94 -9.31
N GLY A 48 -23.37 -10.21 -9.06
CA GLY A 48 -23.85 -10.98 -7.93
C GLY A 48 -24.60 -10.14 -6.89
N LYS A 49 -24.86 -10.77 -5.74
CA LYS A 49 -25.54 -10.16 -4.58
C LYS A 49 -24.62 -9.14 -3.92
N LYS A 50 -25.15 -7.94 -3.64
CA LYS A 50 -24.44 -6.77 -3.10
C LYS A 50 -24.76 -6.52 -1.62
N GLU A 51 -25.83 -7.11 -1.11
CA GLU A 51 -26.44 -6.91 0.20
C GLU A 51 -25.57 -7.37 1.37
N THR A 52 -24.44 -8.04 1.11
CA THR A 52 -23.43 -8.43 2.12
C THR A 52 -22.03 -7.98 1.73
N VAL A 53 -21.92 -7.05 0.79
CA VAL A 53 -20.64 -6.61 0.21
C VAL A 53 -20.40 -5.14 0.55
N GLY A 54 -19.26 -4.86 1.16
CA GLY A 54 -18.79 -3.49 1.39
C GLY A 54 -17.91 -3.00 0.26
N VAL A 55 -17.97 -1.70 -0.06
CA VAL A 55 -17.10 -1.06 -1.06
C VAL A 55 -15.93 -0.38 -0.36
N HIS A 56 -14.69 -0.73 -0.71
CA HIS A 56 -13.49 -0.13 -0.14
C HIS A 56 -12.73 0.77 -1.14
N PHE A 57 -11.95 1.69 -0.58
CA PHE A 57 -11.13 2.66 -1.33
C PHE A 57 -9.62 2.48 -1.11
N TYR A 58 -9.19 1.34 -0.56
CA TYR A 58 -7.76 0.95 -0.49
C TYR A 58 -7.16 0.69 -1.89
N LEU A 59 -7.04 1.76 -2.67
CA LEU A 59 -6.61 1.88 -4.06
C LEU A 59 -5.72 3.13 -4.15
N ASP A 60 -5.08 3.35 -5.30
CA ASP A 60 -4.39 4.63 -5.52
C ASP A 60 -5.41 5.76 -5.71
N ASP A 61 -5.13 6.94 -5.15
CA ASP A 61 -6.02 8.12 -5.17
C ASP A 61 -6.61 8.42 -6.55
N TYR A 62 -5.80 8.34 -7.62
CA TYR A 62 -6.25 8.62 -8.99
C TYR A 62 -7.43 7.74 -9.44
N GLN A 63 -7.59 6.53 -8.87
CA GLN A 63 -8.66 5.61 -9.24
C GLN A 63 -10.02 6.08 -8.73
N PHE A 64 -10.04 6.87 -7.65
CA PHE A 64 -11.26 7.33 -7.00
C PHE A 64 -11.37 8.85 -6.82
N GLU A 65 -10.39 9.66 -7.22
CA GLU A 65 -10.43 11.14 -7.16
C GLU A 65 -11.75 11.75 -7.67
N ARG A 66 -12.35 11.12 -8.68
CA ARG A 66 -13.69 11.44 -9.21
C ARG A 66 -14.82 11.47 -8.17
N VAL A 67 -14.71 10.78 -7.03
CA VAL A 67 -15.70 10.83 -5.96
C VAL A 67 -15.63 12.15 -5.19
N TRP A 68 -14.46 12.79 -5.13
CA TRP A 68 -14.34 14.15 -4.63
C TRP A 68 -14.92 15.16 -5.64
N ASN A 69 -14.61 15.00 -6.92
CA ASN A 69 -15.07 15.95 -7.94
C ASN A 69 -16.58 15.86 -8.22
N ARG A 70 -17.19 14.67 -8.06
CA ARG A 70 -18.61 14.41 -8.34
C ARG A 70 -19.19 13.42 -7.32
N PRO A 71 -19.33 13.80 -6.04
CA PRO A 71 -19.72 12.88 -4.96
C PRO A 71 -21.11 12.27 -5.14
N ALA A 72 -22.03 12.99 -5.80
CA ALA A 72 -23.37 12.48 -6.10
C ALA A 72 -23.41 11.42 -7.23
N LEU A 73 -22.39 11.36 -8.09
CA LEU A 73 -22.44 10.58 -9.34
C LEU A 73 -22.61 9.06 -9.10
N TYR A 74 -22.03 8.56 -8.00
CA TYR A 74 -21.97 7.12 -7.72
C TYR A 74 -23.00 6.64 -6.69
N LEU A 75 -23.83 7.53 -6.14
CA LEU A 75 -24.82 7.20 -5.10
C LEU A 75 -25.70 6.01 -5.48
N ASN A 76 -26.30 6.05 -6.68
CA ASN A 76 -27.19 5.00 -7.16
C ASN A 76 -26.48 3.65 -7.33
N ALA A 77 -25.19 3.64 -7.66
CA ALA A 77 -24.43 2.40 -7.79
C ALA A 77 -24.03 1.84 -6.43
N LEU A 78 -23.77 2.73 -5.46
CA LEU A 78 -23.31 2.39 -4.11
C LEU A 78 -24.45 1.96 -3.18
N LYS A 79 -25.68 2.46 -3.36
CA LYS A 79 -26.81 2.20 -2.45
C LYS A 79 -27.19 0.74 -2.27
N ASP A 80 -26.91 -0.09 -3.27
CA ASP A 80 -27.27 -1.51 -3.24
C ASP A 80 -26.24 -2.35 -2.44
N PHE A 81 -25.09 -1.78 -2.10
CA PHE A 81 -24.05 -2.43 -1.30
C PHE A 81 -24.37 -2.29 0.19
N GLU A 82 -23.95 -3.29 0.99
CA GLU A 82 -24.20 -3.30 2.44
C GLU A 82 -23.61 -2.07 3.13
N CYS A 83 -22.42 -1.64 2.72
CA CYS A 83 -21.81 -0.42 3.21
C CYS A 83 -20.77 0.12 2.24
N VAL A 84 -20.35 1.36 2.47
CA VAL A 84 -19.27 2.02 1.73
C VAL A 84 -18.24 2.50 2.75
N LEU A 85 -16.98 2.12 2.58
CA LEU A 85 -15.90 2.69 3.40
C LEU A 85 -15.62 4.12 2.93
N ALA A 86 -15.30 5.02 3.85
CA ALA A 86 -14.94 6.39 3.49
C ALA A 86 -13.72 6.41 2.54
N PRO A 87 -13.68 7.30 1.53
CA PRO A 87 -12.61 7.34 0.55
C PRO A 87 -11.26 7.66 1.20
N ASP A 88 -10.27 6.79 1.02
CA ASP A 88 -9.01 6.82 1.76
C ASP A 88 -7.91 7.56 1.00
N PHE A 89 -7.99 8.89 0.96
CA PHE A 89 -6.95 9.71 0.32
C PHE A 89 -5.60 9.55 1.03
N SER A 90 -4.55 9.47 0.24
CA SER A 90 -3.21 9.10 0.72
C SER A 90 -2.67 10.04 1.80
N MET A 91 -2.08 9.47 2.85
CA MET A 91 -1.24 10.16 3.83
C MET A 91 0.01 9.31 4.05
N PHE A 92 1.19 9.94 4.08
CA PHE A 92 2.45 9.23 4.28
C PHE A 92 3.46 10.08 5.03
N LEU A 93 4.46 9.41 5.59
CA LEU A 93 5.52 10.04 6.37
C LEU A 93 6.27 11.08 5.54
N GLY A 94 6.39 12.31 6.05
CA GLY A 94 7.04 13.42 5.37
C GLY A 94 6.13 14.19 4.39
N MET A 95 4.86 13.79 4.25
CA MET A 95 3.88 14.63 3.55
C MET A 95 3.67 15.94 4.33
N PRO A 96 3.61 17.11 3.66
CA PRO A 96 3.26 18.36 4.32
C PRO A 96 1.96 18.27 5.12
N LYS A 97 1.96 18.74 6.37
CA LYS A 97 0.80 18.66 7.28
C LYS A 97 -0.48 19.24 6.67
N ALA A 98 -0.37 20.35 5.94
CA ALA A 98 -1.49 20.97 5.24
C ALA A 98 -2.16 20.02 4.23
N LEU A 99 -1.39 19.22 3.48
CA LEU A 99 -1.92 18.25 2.53
C LEU A 99 -2.58 17.06 3.24
N MET A 100 -2.02 16.60 4.37
CA MET A 100 -2.64 15.54 5.16
C MET A 100 -3.99 15.98 5.76
N ILE A 101 -4.05 17.20 6.31
CA ILE A 101 -5.31 17.78 6.81
C ILE A 101 -6.31 17.91 5.66
N TRP A 102 -5.88 18.41 4.50
CA TRP A 102 -6.72 18.50 3.31
C TRP A 102 -7.27 17.14 2.87
N ASN A 103 -6.44 16.10 2.83
CA ASN A 103 -6.87 14.76 2.46
C ASN A 103 -7.85 14.15 3.47
N HIS A 104 -7.61 14.37 4.76
CA HIS A 104 -8.53 13.96 5.80
C HIS A 104 -9.88 14.68 5.67
N TYR A 105 -9.87 16.00 5.49
CA TYR A 105 -11.08 16.80 5.27
C TYR A 105 -11.89 16.31 4.07
N ARG A 106 -11.25 16.11 2.91
CA ARG A 106 -11.92 15.60 1.70
C ARG A 106 -12.62 14.26 1.93
N LYS A 107 -11.95 13.34 2.63
CA LYS A 107 -12.52 12.04 3.00
C LYS A 107 -13.80 12.22 3.80
N MET A 108 -13.74 13.04 4.84
CA MET A 108 -14.84 13.21 5.78
C MET A 108 -16.02 13.96 5.16
N THR A 109 -15.76 14.97 4.33
CA THR A 109 -16.81 15.68 3.56
C THR A 109 -17.58 14.74 2.63
N VAL A 110 -16.89 13.91 1.86
CA VAL A 110 -17.55 12.95 0.96
C VAL A 110 -18.33 11.90 1.76
N ALA A 111 -17.74 11.38 2.83
CA ALA A 111 -18.38 10.39 3.69
C ALA A 111 -19.64 10.93 4.38
N HIS A 112 -19.57 12.16 4.92
CA HIS A 112 -20.70 12.81 5.58
C HIS A 112 -21.83 13.07 4.59
N PHE A 113 -21.50 13.60 3.42
CA PHE A 113 -22.46 13.76 2.33
C PHE A 113 -23.13 12.44 1.97
N TRP A 114 -22.37 11.35 1.83
CA TRP A 114 -22.93 10.03 1.53
C TRP A 114 -23.87 9.49 2.62
N GLN A 115 -23.57 9.72 3.91
CA GLN A 115 -24.51 9.37 4.99
C GLN A 115 -25.81 10.17 4.89
N ASN A 116 -25.72 11.48 4.59
CA ASN A 116 -26.90 12.33 4.36
C ASN A 116 -27.75 11.86 3.16
N GLN A 117 -27.14 11.13 2.21
CA GLN A 117 -27.85 10.52 1.08
C GLN A 117 -28.34 9.09 1.38
N GLY A 118 -28.26 8.63 2.64
CA GLY A 118 -28.77 7.35 3.09
C GLY A 118 -27.84 6.15 2.89
N LEU A 119 -26.57 6.38 2.56
CA LEU A 119 -25.57 5.30 2.51
C LEU A 119 -25.08 4.97 3.92
N LYS A 120 -24.94 3.68 4.23
CA LYS A 120 -24.19 3.23 5.42
C LYS A 120 -22.69 3.42 5.17
N VAL A 121 -22.11 4.49 5.71
CA VAL A 121 -20.69 4.82 5.50
C VAL A 121 -19.86 4.46 6.72
N ILE A 122 -18.78 3.70 6.51
CA ILE A 122 -17.85 3.31 7.57
C ILE A 122 -16.60 4.19 7.49
N PRO A 123 -16.20 4.90 8.56
CA PRO A 123 -14.99 5.70 8.58
C PRO A 123 -13.74 4.84 8.35
N THR A 124 -12.93 5.22 7.36
CA THR A 124 -11.60 4.64 7.14
C THR A 124 -10.54 5.36 7.96
N LEU A 125 -9.82 4.63 8.80
CA LEU A 125 -8.68 5.12 9.56
C LEU A 125 -7.42 5.12 8.70
N ASN A 126 -6.70 6.23 8.73
CA ASN A 126 -5.42 6.40 8.04
C ASN A 126 -4.58 7.43 8.81
N TRP A 127 -3.28 7.20 8.92
CA TRP A 127 -2.33 8.04 9.62
C TRP A 127 -0.94 7.90 8.98
N ALA A 128 -0.15 8.97 8.97
CA ALA A 128 1.24 8.93 8.54
C ALA A 128 2.18 8.53 9.71
N GLY A 129 1.95 9.14 10.86
CA GLY A 129 2.75 9.03 12.08
C GLY A 129 2.14 9.84 13.23
N PRO A 130 2.82 9.97 14.38
CA PRO A 130 2.31 10.72 15.54
C PRO A 130 1.89 12.16 15.23
N GLU A 131 2.55 12.80 14.28
CA GLU A 131 2.25 14.15 13.80
C GLU A 131 0.86 14.28 13.18
N SER A 132 0.26 13.18 12.73
CA SER A 132 -1.08 13.15 12.15
C SER A 132 -2.19 12.90 13.18
N TRP A 133 -1.86 12.39 14.38
CA TRP A 133 -2.85 12.02 15.39
C TRP A 133 -3.65 13.20 15.92
N GLU A 134 -3.18 14.43 15.73
CA GLU A 134 -3.91 15.63 16.13
C GLU A 134 -5.22 15.82 15.35
N PHE A 135 -5.31 15.31 14.12
CA PHE A 135 -6.47 15.53 13.24
C PHE A 135 -6.99 14.28 12.56
N CYS A 136 -6.19 13.20 12.42
CA CYS A 136 -6.56 12.07 11.57
C CYS A 136 -7.73 11.21 12.10
N PHE A 137 -8.20 11.51 13.32
CA PHE A 137 -9.35 10.88 13.98
C PHE A 137 -10.53 11.84 14.17
N ASP A 138 -10.41 13.10 13.75
CA ASP A 138 -11.48 14.09 13.90
C ASP A 138 -12.69 13.68 13.03
N GLY A 139 -13.90 13.93 13.53
CA GLY A 139 -15.15 13.54 12.89
C GLY A 139 -15.42 12.03 12.82
N VAL A 140 -14.53 11.18 13.34
CA VAL A 140 -14.75 9.73 13.41
C VAL A 140 -15.57 9.40 14.68
N PRO A 141 -16.74 8.74 14.55
CA PRO A 141 -17.59 8.46 15.69
C PRO A 141 -16.94 7.48 16.66
N LYS A 142 -17.14 7.74 17.96
CA LYS A 142 -16.78 6.81 19.02
C LYS A 142 -17.76 5.64 19.09
N LYS A 143 -17.30 4.50 19.59
CA LYS A 143 -18.12 3.28 19.78
C LYS A 143 -18.83 2.81 18.50
N GLY A 144 -18.29 3.17 17.33
CA GLY A 144 -18.77 2.74 16.02
C GLY A 144 -17.95 1.63 15.40
N CYS A 145 -18.37 1.18 14.22
CA CYS A 145 -17.52 0.43 13.31
C CYS A 145 -16.52 1.37 12.61
N VAL A 146 -15.27 0.93 12.47
CA VAL A 146 -14.22 1.62 11.71
C VAL A 146 -13.56 0.64 10.74
N SER A 147 -12.93 1.13 9.68
CA SER A 147 -12.13 0.31 8.77
C SER A 147 -10.67 0.74 8.73
N VAL A 148 -9.77 -0.22 8.51
CA VAL A 148 -8.33 0.04 8.40
C VAL A 148 -7.69 -0.91 7.39
N SER A 149 -6.58 -0.50 6.78
CA SER A 149 -5.81 -1.33 5.84
C SER A 149 -4.39 -1.63 6.36
N THR A 150 -3.87 -2.79 5.99
CA THR A 150 -2.47 -3.19 6.19
C THR A 150 -1.68 -3.33 4.88
N LEU A 151 -2.26 -2.90 3.75
CA LEU A 151 -1.56 -2.88 2.47
C LEU A 151 -0.28 -2.03 2.56
N GLY A 152 0.82 -2.52 2.01
CA GLY A 152 2.12 -1.83 2.04
C GLY A 152 2.84 -1.85 3.40
N VAL A 153 2.17 -2.24 4.49
CA VAL A 153 2.75 -2.22 5.84
C VAL A 153 3.73 -3.38 6.08
N MET A 154 3.44 -4.55 5.50
CA MET A 154 4.17 -5.79 5.84
C MET A 154 5.62 -5.85 5.34
N ALA A 155 5.98 -5.01 4.37
CA ALA A 155 7.31 -5.01 3.75
C ALA A 155 8.38 -4.30 4.60
N ASP A 156 7.98 -3.45 5.55
CA ASP A 156 8.88 -2.64 6.39
C ASP A 156 8.54 -2.81 7.87
N LYS A 157 9.54 -3.23 8.66
CA LYS A 157 9.41 -3.37 10.13
C LYS A 157 9.04 -2.04 10.79
N ASN A 158 9.53 -0.92 10.29
CA ASN A 158 9.20 0.40 10.82
C ASN A 158 7.78 0.80 10.45
N ALA A 159 7.32 0.50 9.23
CA ALA A 159 5.93 0.66 8.83
C ALA A 159 4.98 -0.13 9.75
N LYS A 160 5.31 -1.40 10.04
CA LYS A 160 4.53 -2.21 10.99
C LYS A 160 4.45 -1.58 12.38
N LYS A 161 5.57 -1.09 12.93
CA LYS A 161 5.58 -0.40 14.24
C LYS A 161 4.71 0.85 14.23
N ARG A 162 4.81 1.69 13.19
CA ARG A 162 3.98 2.90 13.04
C ARG A 162 2.50 2.57 12.90
N TRP A 163 2.17 1.51 12.17
CA TRP A 163 0.80 1.03 12.04
C TRP A 163 0.24 0.60 13.40
N ILE A 164 0.97 -0.21 14.17
CA ILE A 164 0.53 -0.63 15.51
C ILE A 164 0.36 0.58 16.44
N ALA A 165 1.29 1.54 16.41
CA ALA A 165 1.21 2.74 17.23
C ALA A 165 -0.04 3.58 16.90
N GLY A 166 -0.33 3.81 15.61
CA GLY A 166 -1.53 4.54 15.21
C GLY A 166 -2.83 3.78 15.50
N MET A 167 -2.84 2.45 15.34
CA MET A 167 -4.00 1.62 15.68
C MET A 167 -4.28 1.65 17.19
N ASN A 168 -3.25 1.58 18.03
CA ASN A 168 -3.40 1.71 19.48
C ASN A 168 -3.97 3.08 19.88
N GLU A 169 -3.50 4.16 19.25
CA GLU A 169 -4.02 5.50 19.50
C GLU A 169 -5.48 5.62 19.02
N ALA A 170 -5.82 5.04 17.87
CA ALA A 170 -7.19 4.99 17.37
C ALA A 170 -8.13 4.24 18.32
N VAL A 171 -7.75 3.04 18.78
CA VAL A 171 -8.54 2.25 19.72
C VAL A 171 -8.74 3.01 21.04
N LYS A 172 -7.69 3.65 21.55
CA LYS A 172 -7.75 4.46 22.78
C LYS A 172 -8.74 5.62 22.67
N ARG A 173 -8.76 6.34 21.55
CA ARG A 173 -9.62 7.54 21.37
C ARG A 173 -11.05 7.21 20.96
N LEU A 174 -11.19 6.27 20.03
CA LEU A 174 -12.47 5.98 19.38
C LEU A 174 -13.24 4.88 20.10
N THR A 175 -12.56 4.00 20.86
CA THR A 175 -13.17 2.85 21.53
C THR A 175 -14.12 2.08 20.59
N PRO A 176 -13.65 1.66 19.39
CA PRO A 176 -14.52 1.08 18.38
C PRO A 176 -15.13 -0.23 18.88
N ILE A 177 -16.33 -0.56 18.40
CA ILE A 177 -16.97 -1.84 18.70
C ILE A 177 -16.60 -2.92 17.68
N ARG A 178 -16.25 -2.49 16.45
CA ARG A 178 -15.88 -3.36 15.34
C ARG A 178 -14.84 -2.70 14.45
N ILE A 179 -13.89 -3.48 13.95
CA ILE A 179 -12.83 -3.06 13.04
C ILE A 179 -12.87 -3.95 11.79
N LEU A 180 -13.16 -3.35 10.63
CA LEU A 180 -13.06 -4.00 9.32
C LEU A 180 -11.63 -3.82 8.78
N ALA A 181 -10.79 -4.84 8.95
CA ALA A 181 -9.39 -4.79 8.57
C ALA A 181 -9.17 -5.42 7.19
N TYR A 182 -8.50 -4.70 6.28
CA TYR A 182 -8.22 -5.18 4.92
C TYR A 182 -6.72 -5.38 4.67
N GLY A 183 -6.33 -6.57 4.22
CA GLY A 183 -4.93 -6.92 3.95
C GLY A 183 -4.42 -8.05 4.86
N SER A 184 -3.10 -8.20 4.91
CA SER A 184 -2.48 -9.24 5.74
C SER A 184 -2.68 -8.97 7.23
N PRO A 185 -3.10 -9.97 8.03
CA PRO A 185 -3.31 -9.80 9.46
C PRO A 185 -2.05 -9.32 10.21
N ILE A 186 -2.24 -8.34 11.09
CA ILE A 186 -1.27 -7.86 12.07
C ILE A 186 -1.87 -8.04 13.45
N GLU A 187 -1.08 -8.56 14.38
CA GLU A 187 -1.49 -8.67 15.79
C GLU A 187 -1.36 -7.29 16.47
N PHE A 188 -2.43 -6.87 17.14
CA PHE A 188 -2.52 -5.64 17.94
C PHE A 188 -3.60 -5.80 19.01
N ASP A 189 -3.60 -4.92 20.01
CA ASP A 189 -4.59 -4.92 21.07
C ASP A 189 -5.85 -4.16 20.63
N ALA A 190 -6.87 -4.91 20.19
CA ALA A 190 -8.17 -4.37 19.80
C ALA A 190 -9.09 -4.06 20.98
N LYS A 191 -8.65 -4.28 22.23
CA LYS A 191 -9.48 -4.21 23.44
C LYS A 191 -10.72 -5.09 23.30
N ASN A 192 -11.90 -4.48 23.31
CA ASN A 192 -13.19 -5.18 23.20
C ASN A 192 -13.77 -5.14 21.78
N ALA A 193 -13.04 -4.59 20.79
CA ALA A 193 -13.52 -4.48 19.42
C ALA A 193 -13.46 -5.83 18.71
N GLU A 194 -14.53 -6.19 18.00
CA GLU A 194 -14.51 -7.32 17.07
C GLU A 194 -13.65 -6.96 15.85
N VAL A 195 -12.67 -7.79 15.49
CA VAL A 195 -11.83 -7.56 14.30
C VAL A 195 -12.19 -8.56 13.21
N VAL A 196 -12.68 -8.05 12.07
CA VAL A 196 -13.01 -8.85 10.90
C VAL A 196 -11.97 -8.60 9.81
N TRP A 197 -11.27 -9.65 9.39
CA TRP A 197 -10.22 -9.56 8.37
C TRP A 197 -10.74 -9.92 6.98
N PHE A 198 -10.50 -9.02 6.03
CA PHE A 198 -10.74 -9.22 4.62
C PHE A 198 -9.42 -9.27 3.87
N LEU A 199 -9.23 -10.30 3.05
CA LEU A 199 -8.05 -10.41 2.22
C LEU A 199 -8.35 -9.91 0.81
N PRO A 200 -7.36 -9.29 0.14
CA PRO A 200 -7.45 -9.05 -1.29
C PRO A 200 -7.81 -10.34 -2.03
N GLU A 201 -8.70 -10.26 -3.02
CA GLU A 201 -9.26 -11.43 -3.68
C GLU A 201 -8.17 -12.36 -4.26
N HIS A 202 -7.08 -11.80 -4.79
CA HIS A 202 -5.95 -12.60 -5.28
C HIS A 202 -5.24 -13.36 -4.14
N ILE A 203 -5.11 -12.78 -2.94
CA ILE A 203 -4.56 -13.45 -1.75
C ILE A 203 -5.53 -14.50 -1.22
N GLN A 204 -6.82 -14.18 -1.19
CA GLN A 204 -7.87 -15.13 -0.80
C GLN A 204 -7.84 -16.35 -1.75
N ARG A 205 -7.84 -16.13 -3.07
CA ARG A 205 -7.72 -17.19 -4.07
C ARG A 205 -6.43 -18.01 -3.89
N MET A 206 -5.30 -17.38 -3.58
CA MET A 206 -4.06 -18.11 -3.29
C MET A 206 -4.14 -18.94 -2.02
N ARG A 207 -4.80 -18.45 -0.96
CA ARG A 207 -5.01 -19.18 0.30
C ARG A 207 -6.03 -20.30 0.13
N ASP A 208 -7.13 -20.06 -0.56
CA ASP A 208 -8.13 -21.07 -0.88
C ASP A 208 -7.50 -22.18 -1.73
N GLN A 209 -6.64 -21.84 -2.71
CA GLN A 209 -5.87 -22.81 -3.47
C GLN A 209 -4.89 -23.63 -2.60
N LYS A 210 -4.33 -23.04 -1.54
CA LYS A 210 -3.45 -23.75 -0.57
C LYS A 210 -4.24 -24.60 0.43
N GLY A 211 -5.42 -24.14 0.87
CA GLY A 211 -6.29 -24.82 1.84
C GLY A 211 -7.08 -25.99 1.24
N ASN A 212 -7.38 -25.96 -0.06
CA ASN A 212 -8.19 -26.99 -0.72
C ASN A 212 -7.43 -28.21 -1.25
N GLY A 213 -6.13 -28.37 -0.94
CA GLY A 213 -5.38 -29.62 -1.20
C GLY A 213 -5.39 -30.16 -2.64
N LYS A 214 -5.95 -29.44 -3.62
CA LYS A 214 -5.87 -29.82 -5.03
C LYS A 214 -4.50 -29.36 -5.52
N LYS A 215 -3.53 -30.27 -5.46
CA LYS A 215 -2.26 -30.18 -6.21
C LYS A 215 -2.61 -29.63 -7.60
N LYS A 216 -2.17 -28.40 -7.93
CA LYS A 216 -2.22 -27.91 -9.30
C LYS A 216 -1.60 -29.01 -10.16
N LYS A 217 -2.35 -29.56 -11.13
CA LYS A 217 -1.74 -30.44 -12.13
C LYS A 217 -0.66 -29.61 -12.81
N VAL A 218 0.59 -29.93 -12.52
CA VAL A 218 1.74 -29.29 -13.17
C VAL A 218 1.58 -29.53 -14.66
N GLY A 219 1.47 -28.45 -15.44
CA GLY A 219 1.35 -28.55 -16.89
C GLY A 219 2.56 -29.28 -17.48
N PRO A 220 2.42 -29.97 -18.63
CA PRO A 220 3.47 -30.83 -19.20
C PRO A 220 4.81 -30.09 -19.42
N ARG A 221 4.77 -28.79 -19.70
CA ARG A 221 5.93 -27.92 -19.88
C ARG A 221 6.71 -27.66 -18.58
N THR A 222 6.01 -27.30 -17.51
CA THR A 222 6.64 -27.13 -16.19
C THR A 222 7.11 -28.46 -15.61
N LYS A 223 6.35 -29.54 -15.86
CA LYS A 223 6.74 -30.89 -15.45
C LYS A 223 8.05 -31.31 -16.10
N TRP A 224 8.21 -31.02 -17.40
CA TRP A 224 9.45 -31.27 -18.12
C TRP A 224 10.65 -30.51 -17.51
N LEU A 225 10.50 -29.23 -17.17
CA LEU A 225 11.57 -28.45 -16.50
C LEU A 225 11.98 -29.03 -15.15
N MET A 226 11.02 -29.58 -14.40
CA MET A 226 11.30 -30.25 -13.12
C MET A 226 12.04 -31.57 -13.32
N GLU A 227 11.72 -32.32 -14.38
CA GLU A 227 12.33 -33.63 -14.68
C GLU A 227 13.67 -33.53 -15.41
N ASN A 228 14.00 -32.37 -16.00
CA ASN A 228 15.18 -32.15 -16.84
C ASN A 228 16.08 -31.03 -16.29
N GLU A 229 16.46 -31.14 -15.02
CA GLU A 229 17.23 -30.12 -14.29
C GLU A 229 18.56 -29.78 -14.98
N GLU A 230 19.24 -30.78 -15.50
CA GLU A 230 20.53 -30.61 -16.16
C GLU A 230 20.43 -29.74 -17.41
N ALA A 231 19.30 -29.78 -18.13
CA ALA A 231 19.05 -28.93 -19.27
C ALA A 231 18.96 -27.44 -18.87
N VAL A 232 18.32 -27.15 -17.73
CA VAL A 232 18.25 -25.79 -17.15
C VAL A 232 19.64 -25.32 -16.73
N MET A 233 20.41 -26.18 -16.06
CA MET A 233 21.75 -25.85 -15.60
C MET A 233 22.75 -25.68 -16.74
N ASN A 234 22.59 -26.41 -17.85
CA ASN A 234 23.38 -26.22 -19.07
C ASN A 234 23.16 -24.83 -19.68
N ILE A 235 21.92 -24.34 -19.67
CA ILE A 235 21.59 -22.99 -20.13
C ILE A 235 22.17 -21.95 -19.17
N ALA A 236 22.05 -22.16 -17.85
CA ALA A 236 22.65 -21.27 -16.86
C ALA A 236 24.17 -21.11 -17.07
N ARG A 237 24.88 -22.23 -17.28
CA ARG A 237 26.32 -22.26 -17.60
C ARG A 237 26.63 -21.53 -18.90
N ARG A 238 25.85 -21.76 -19.97
CA ARG A 238 26.02 -21.09 -21.27
C ARG A 238 25.87 -19.58 -21.19
N PHE A 239 24.97 -19.08 -20.33
CA PHE A 239 24.77 -17.65 -20.10
C PHE A 239 25.76 -17.05 -19.08
N GLY A 240 26.67 -17.85 -18.51
CA GLY A 240 27.67 -17.38 -17.55
C GLY A 240 27.10 -17.10 -16.16
N ILE A 241 26.01 -17.76 -15.76
CA ILE A 241 25.47 -17.63 -14.40
C ILE A 241 26.45 -18.29 -13.41
N PRO A 242 26.95 -17.55 -12.40
CA PRO A 242 27.94 -18.07 -11.45
C PRO A 242 27.42 -19.30 -10.70
N ARG A 243 28.31 -20.23 -10.38
CA ARG A 243 27.96 -21.53 -9.79
C ARG A 243 27.15 -21.39 -8.49
N GLN A 244 27.47 -20.40 -7.67
CA GLN A 244 26.76 -20.11 -6.42
C GLN A 244 25.31 -19.65 -6.63
N ASP A 245 24.97 -19.16 -7.82
CA ASP A 245 23.66 -18.57 -8.13
C ASP A 245 22.79 -19.49 -9.03
N GLN A 246 23.32 -20.65 -9.44
CA GLN A 246 22.65 -21.55 -10.37
C GLN A 246 21.39 -22.19 -9.77
N GLU A 247 21.39 -22.48 -8.48
CA GLU A 247 20.19 -23.01 -7.81
C GLU A 247 19.10 -21.95 -7.67
N ASP A 248 19.46 -20.72 -7.30
CA ASP A 248 18.53 -19.59 -7.25
C ASP A 248 17.92 -19.30 -8.63
N PHE A 249 18.74 -19.32 -9.67
CA PHE A 249 18.29 -19.20 -11.05
C PHE A 249 17.31 -20.32 -11.45
N ARG A 250 17.58 -21.57 -11.03
CA ARG A 250 16.69 -22.71 -11.28
C ARG A 250 15.36 -22.53 -10.56
N GLN A 251 15.38 -22.14 -9.28
CA GLN A 251 14.16 -21.90 -8.51
C GLN A 251 13.33 -20.77 -9.11
N GLU A 252 13.97 -19.68 -9.56
CA GLU A 252 13.27 -18.58 -10.25
C GLU A 252 12.67 -19.05 -11.59
N THR A 253 13.39 -19.88 -12.35
CA THR A 253 12.90 -20.44 -13.62
C THR A 253 11.67 -21.32 -13.39
N LEU A 254 11.70 -22.20 -12.37
CA LEU A 254 10.57 -23.04 -12.01
C LEU A 254 9.38 -22.22 -11.51
N LEU A 255 9.62 -21.23 -10.64
CA LEU A 255 8.59 -20.35 -10.13
C LEU A 255 7.92 -19.57 -11.25
N ARG A 256 8.70 -18.97 -12.15
CA ARG A 256 8.15 -18.23 -13.30
C ARG A 256 7.40 -19.13 -14.26
N SER A 257 7.81 -20.39 -14.43
CA SER A 257 7.07 -21.34 -15.26
C SER A 257 5.69 -21.68 -14.67
N LEU A 258 5.54 -21.60 -13.34
CA LEU A 258 4.28 -21.81 -12.62
C LEU A 258 3.37 -20.57 -12.62
N THR A 259 3.95 -19.37 -12.74
CA THR A 259 3.23 -18.09 -12.67
C THR A 259 3.01 -17.41 -14.02
N CYS A 260 3.73 -17.80 -15.09
CA CYS A 260 3.47 -17.32 -16.45
C CYS A 260 2.20 -17.98 -17.02
N GLN A 261 1.06 -17.33 -16.82
CA GLN A 261 -0.14 -17.57 -17.61
C GLN A 261 -0.16 -16.57 -18.78
N ASP A 262 -0.28 -17.12 -19.99
CA ASP A 262 -0.95 -16.54 -21.18
C ASP A 262 -0.16 -16.17 -22.45
N ASP A 263 1.06 -15.64 -22.40
CA ASP A 263 1.75 -15.25 -23.66
C ASP A 263 2.75 -16.29 -24.17
N TYR A 264 3.51 -16.94 -23.29
CA TYR A 264 4.51 -17.95 -23.66
C TYR A 264 3.91 -19.35 -23.90
N GLN A 265 2.65 -19.56 -23.50
CA GLN A 265 1.93 -20.84 -23.66
C GLN A 265 1.43 -21.03 -25.11
N LYS A 266 1.24 -19.94 -25.88
CA LYS A 266 0.68 -19.96 -27.24
C LYS A 266 1.69 -20.30 -28.35
N GLU A 267 2.97 -20.44 -28.04
CA GLU A 267 3.97 -20.92 -29.01
C GLU A 267 3.65 -22.37 -29.44
N LYS A 268 3.52 -22.60 -30.75
CA LYS A 268 3.44 -23.94 -31.39
C LYS A 268 4.79 -24.71 -31.33
N ALA A 269 5.65 -24.38 -30.37
CA ALA A 269 6.95 -25.02 -30.20
C ALA A 269 6.82 -26.34 -29.42
N SER A 270 7.74 -27.28 -29.69
CA SER A 270 7.91 -28.48 -28.87
C SER A 270 8.24 -28.10 -27.43
N ILE A 271 7.98 -29.00 -26.47
CA ILE A 271 8.23 -28.75 -25.05
C ILE A 271 9.72 -28.42 -24.80
N GLN A 272 10.64 -29.09 -25.50
CA GLN A 272 12.08 -28.85 -25.37
C GLN A 272 12.49 -27.48 -25.93
N THR A 273 11.98 -27.12 -27.11
CA THR A 273 12.27 -25.82 -27.73
C THR A 273 11.71 -24.67 -26.87
N TRP A 274 10.49 -24.85 -26.36
CA TRP A 274 9.89 -23.93 -25.41
C TRP A 274 10.73 -23.79 -24.14
N ALA A 275 11.15 -24.91 -23.55
CA ALA A 275 11.93 -24.90 -22.31
C ALA A 275 13.29 -24.20 -22.49
N GLY A 276 13.94 -24.43 -23.63
CA GLY A 276 15.19 -23.75 -23.99
C GLY A 276 15.02 -22.24 -24.11
N ASN A 277 14.01 -21.81 -24.87
CA ASN A 277 13.76 -20.38 -25.10
C ASN A 277 13.28 -19.67 -23.82
N PHE A 278 12.42 -20.33 -23.04
CA PHE A 278 11.93 -19.83 -21.75
C PHE A 278 13.09 -19.62 -20.76
N THR A 279 13.92 -20.65 -20.57
CA THR A 279 15.06 -20.59 -19.64
C THR A 279 16.08 -19.55 -20.08
N ALA A 280 16.34 -19.43 -21.38
CA ALA A 280 17.22 -18.38 -21.93
C ALA A 280 16.65 -16.97 -21.69
N PHE A 281 15.33 -16.79 -21.80
CA PHE A 281 14.68 -15.52 -21.47
C PHE A 281 14.84 -15.16 -19.99
N ILE A 282 14.66 -16.14 -19.09
CA ILE A 282 14.92 -15.92 -17.65
C ILE A 282 16.39 -15.56 -17.43
N ALA A 283 17.34 -16.26 -18.04
CA ALA A 283 18.77 -16.01 -17.88
C ALA A 283 19.15 -14.57 -18.28
N ARG A 284 18.63 -14.07 -19.40
CA ARG A 284 18.87 -12.68 -19.84
C ARG A 284 18.33 -11.65 -18.84
N ASN A 285 17.13 -11.86 -18.32
CA ASN A 285 16.52 -10.93 -17.36
C ASN A 285 17.23 -10.98 -16.00
N TRP A 286 17.63 -12.17 -15.58
CA TRP A 286 18.38 -12.39 -14.36
C TRP A 286 19.71 -11.63 -14.36
N LEU A 287 20.48 -11.76 -15.45
CA LEU A 287 21.75 -11.04 -15.62
C LEU A 287 21.55 -9.52 -15.72
N LYS A 288 20.49 -9.04 -16.40
CA LYS A 288 20.16 -7.61 -16.45
C LYS A 288 19.90 -7.05 -15.06
N LYS A 289 19.11 -7.75 -14.25
CA LYS A 289 18.78 -7.35 -12.88
C LYS A 289 20.03 -7.30 -11.99
N ARG A 290 20.87 -8.35 -12.04
CA ARG A 290 22.13 -8.40 -11.29
C ARG A 290 23.11 -7.31 -11.70
N ASN A 291 23.22 -7.02 -13.00
CA ASN A 291 24.09 -5.94 -13.49
C ASN A 291 23.58 -4.56 -13.09
N ALA A 292 22.26 -4.37 -12.97
CA ALA A 292 21.68 -3.14 -12.43
C ALA A 292 22.02 -2.99 -10.94
N GLU A 293 21.82 -4.04 -10.14
CA GLU A 293 22.12 -4.06 -8.69
C GLU A 293 23.61 -3.85 -8.39
N ASN A 294 24.50 -4.42 -9.19
CA ASN A 294 25.95 -4.21 -9.06
C ASN A 294 26.39 -2.79 -9.47
N LYS A 295 25.69 -2.14 -10.41
CA LYS A 295 25.90 -0.72 -10.74
C LYS A 295 25.41 0.22 -9.64
N THR A 296 24.33 -0.10 -8.95
CA THR A 296 23.84 0.71 -7.82
C THR A 296 24.84 0.64 -6.65
N LYS A 297 25.31 -0.57 -6.32
CA LYS A 297 26.32 -0.77 -5.27
C LYS A 297 27.68 -0.12 -5.55
N SER A 298 28.07 0.04 -6.82
CA SER A 298 29.33 0.72 -7.18
C SER A 298 29.23 2.25 -7.21
N VAL A 299 28.01 2.80 -7.36
CA VAL A 299 27.73 4.24 -7.21
C VAL A 299 27.71 4.63 -5.73
N ASP A 300 27.05 3.84 -4.89
CA ASP A 300 27.00 4.08 -3.44
C ASP A 300 28.39 4.10 -2.77
N PHE A 301 29.34 3.32 -3.31
CA PHE A 301 30.73 3.28 -2.80
C PHE A 301 31.59 4.46 -3.26
N ARG A 302 31.25 5.13 -4.38
CA ARG A 302 31.98 6.33 -4.84
C ARG A 302 31.52 7.60 -4.11
N ASP A 303 30.25 7.67 -3.73
CA ASP A 303 29.70 8.81 -3.00
C ASP A 303 30.10 8.82 -1.51
N SER A 304 30.42 7.65 -0.93
CA SER A 304 30.99 7.55 0.42
C SER A 304 32.42 8.09 0.53
N ASP A 305 33.24 7.96 -0.53
CA ASP A 305 34.62 8.46 -0.52
C ASP A 305 34.69 9.97 -0.76
N ALA A 306 33.82 10.52 -1.61
CA ALA A 306 33.74 11.96 -1.88
C ALA A 306 33.33 12.78 -0.64
N SER A 307 32.41 12.26 0.18
CA SER A 307 31.92 12.91 1.40
C SER A 307 32.99 12.97 2.51
N SER A 308 33.93 12.02 2.56
CA SER A 308 35.06 12.05 3.50
C SER A 308 36.08 13.17 3.18
N SER A 309 36.31 13.46 1.89
CA SER A 309 37.28 14.47 1.44
C SER A 309 36.77 15.91 1.64
N PHE A 310 35.46 16.13 1.53
CA PHE A 310 34.83 17.42 1.78
C PHE A 310 34.80 17.77 3.28
N GLY A 311 34.57 16.79 4.15
CA GLY A 311 34.60 16.97 5.61
C GLY A 311 35.98 17.44 6.11
N GLN A 312 37.06 16.80 5.64
CA GLN A 312 38.42 17.17 6.05
C GLN A 312 38.86 18.56 5.55
N ARG A 313 38.33 19.02 4.41
CA ARG A 313 38.63 20.36 3.87
C ARG A 313 37.92 21.46 4.66
N ALA A 314 36.66 21.24 5.05
CA ALA A 314 35.88 22.20 5.85
C ALA A 314 36.43 22.38 7.28
N GLU A 315 36.98 21.30 7.86
CA GLU A 315 37.57 21.33 9.21
C GLU A 315 38.92 22.03 9.26
N ARG A 316 39.69 21.96 8.16
CA ARG A 316 40.96 22.69 8.00
C ARG A 316 40.74 24.20 7.88
N THR A 317 39.73 24.62 7.11
CA THR A 317 39.39 26.04 6.95
C THR A 317 38.87 26.66 8.25
N ARG A 318 38.05 25.94 9.05
CA ARG A 318 37.59 26.43 10.37
C ARG A 318 38.73 26.56 11.39
N ARG A 319 39.74 25.68 11.34
CA ARG A 319 40.93 25.80 12.21
C ARG A 319 41.79 27.01 11.82
N GLU A 320 41.97 27.28 10.53
CA GLU A 320 42.74 28.43 10.06
C GLU A 320 42.05 29.77 10.34
N GLU A 321 40.71 29.82 10.27
CA GLU A 321 39.93 31.02 10.64
C GLU A 321 39.91 31.25 12.16
N GLY A 322 39.81 30.18 12.96
CA GLY A 322 39.87 30.27 14.42
C GLY A 322 41.21 30.78 14.97
N VAL A 323 42.33 30.39 14.34
CA VAL A 323 43.66 30.87 14.72
C VAL A 323 43.86 32.34 14.35
N ARG A 324 43.40 32.77 13.16
CA ARG A 324 43.45 34.19 12.75
C ARG A 324 42.58 35.12 13.61
N MET A 325 41.48 34.60 14.16
CA MET A 325 40.61 35.36 15.06
C MET A 325 41.22 35.52 16.46
N ALA A 326 41.96 34.52 16.93
CA ALA A 326 42.69 34.58 18.20
C ALA A 326 43.90 35.56 18.13
N GLU A 327 44.61 35.60 17.01
CA GLU A 327 45.73 36.54 16.80
C GLU A 327 45.29 38.00 16.62
N ARG A 328 44.06 38.25 16.17
CA ARG A 328 43.52 39.62 16.09
C ARG A 328 43.08 40.18 17.45
N ASN A 329 42.72 39.32 18.39
CA ASN A 329 42.27 39.73 19.72
C ASN A 329 43.42 39.92 20.74
N SER A 330 44.66 39.53 20.40
CA SER A 330 45.84 39.78 21.24
C SER A 330 46.56 41.10 20.95
N VAL A 331 46.12 41.86 19.93
CA VAL A 331 46.72 43.17 19.54
C VAL A 331 45.95 44.36 20.14
N PHE A 332 44.84 44.11 20.84
CA PHE A 332 44.00 45.15 21.47
C PHE A 332 43.78 44.94 22.99
N ALA A 333 44.67 44.20 23.66
CA ALA A 333 44.67 44.05 25.12
C ALA A 333 45.83 44.82 25.76
#